data_AF-A0A369GZ24-F1
#
_entry.id   AF-A0A369GZ24-F1
#
_cell.length_a   1.000
_cell.length_b   1.000
_cell.length_c   1.000
_cell.angle_alpha   90.00
_cell.angle_beta   90.00
_cell.angle_gamma   90.00
#
_symmetry.space_group_name_H-M   'P 1'
#
loop_
_entity.id
_entity.type
_entity.pdbx_description
1 polymer ?
#
loop_
_entity_poly.entity_id
_entity_poly.type
_entity_poly.pdbx_seq_one_letter_code
_entity_poly.pdbx_strand_id
1 'polypeptide(L)'
;MRSSSRAGWLSAFRRRLLPSAPPAGPRGFRTASAAASDEVTARRDRIRQARPFSDFLTDTFHRQHDYLRISVTERCNLRCLYCMPEEGVPLSPKRELLTTPEIVLLSSLFVSQGVNKIRLTGGEPTVRQDILPLMQQIGALRSRGLKELCITTNGISLHRKLDSMVEAGLTGVNLSLDTLDPWQFQIMTRRKGFEAVRRSIDRVLEMNRLGAGVKLKVNCVVMRGVNDSQILPFVEMTREQDMEIRFIEYMPFDGNRWSRGKMLSYSEMLDLIREKYPDVRKGQTQANETSKTWHVPGFAGRIGFITSMTHNFCGSCNRLRITTDGNLKVCLFGNAEVSLRDILRRSNDGEPIDEEAYEAMRQAETLAMTAPNEAELLGVIGTAVKGKKAKHAGLGELEHMKNRPMILIGHGTTAAARPTPPVWWWRQRHVGTLGLPTAQSRLLSAYGKELTHVSKSGAARMVSIADKKETKRVATAACSVRFSDPTAGRLIEANAMAKGDVLSVARIAGIMAAKQTANLIPLCHPIAISHVEVDLKLAEEGMAIEIRATVGCDGKTGVEMEALTAASTAALTVYDMCKAVDKKMRIEALRVVLKDGGRSGRLEMD
;
A
#
# COMPACT_ATOMS: atom_id res chain seq x y z
N MET A 1 -12.64 6.17 -73.39
CA MET A 1 -12.57 4.74 -73.03
C MET A 1 -12.27 4.64 -71.55
N ARG A 2 -13.14 3.95 -70.78
CA ARG A 2 -13.06 3.61 -69.34
C ARG A 2 -13.10 4.81 -68.36
N SER A 3 -13.91 4.88 -67.31
CA SER A 3 -15.01 4.04 -66.79
C SER A 3 -15.72 4.83 -65.69
N SER A 4 -17.06 4.91 -65.80
CA SER A 4 -18.12 4.81 -64.77
C SER A 4 -17.78 5.07 -63.30
N SER A 5 -18.62 5.65 -62.43
CA SER A 5 -19.98 6.21 -62.49
C SER A 5 -20.34 6.50 -61.02
N ARG A 6 -20.80 7.71 -60.68
CA ARG A 6 -21.58 7.95 -59.46
C ARG A 6 -22.63 9.00 -59.77
N ALA A 7 -23.90 8.59 -59.72
CA ALA A 7 -25.05 9.48 -59.73
C ALA A 7 -26.19 8.85 -58.92
N GLY A 8 -26.91 9.73 -58.21
CA GLY A 8 -28.13 9.48 -57.46
C GLY A 8 -27.87 9.34 -55.96
N TRP A 9 -28.48 10.09 -55.05
CA TRP A 9 -29.85 10.58 -55.06
C TRP A 9 -29.99 11.90 -54.29
N LEU A 10 -30.62 12.89 -54.92
CA LEU A 10 -31.17 14.13 -54.35
C LEU A 10 -32.62 14.23 -54.83
N SER A 11 -33.58 14.21 -53.90
CA SER A 11 -34.98 14.65 -54.08
C SER A 11 -35.66 14.50 -52.71
N ALA A 12 -36.61 15.30 -52.23
CA ALA A 12 -37.23 16.53 -52.68
C ALA A 12 -38.03 17.04 -51.46
N PHE A 13 -38.02 18.35 -51.20
CA PHE A 13 -38.83 19.00 -50.17
C PHE A 13 -40.31 19.05 -50.61
N ARG A 14 -41.23 18.49 -49.82
CA ARG A 14 -42.67 18.79 -49.91
C ARG A 14 -43.30 18.91 -48.51
N ARG A 15 -43.92 20.06 -48.26
CA ARG A 15 -44.79 20.37 -47.11
C ARG A 15 -46.00 19.42 -47.04
N ARG A 16 -46.32 18.92 -45.85
CA ARG A 16 -47.66 18.50 -45.37
C ARG A 16 -47.72 18.77 -43.86
N LEU A 17 -48.43 19.82 -43.44
CA LEU A 17 -49.78 19.79 -42.84
C LEU A 17 -49.84 19.06 -41.49
N LEU A 18 -49.98 19.86 -40.43
CA LEU A 18 -50.29 19.47 -39.05
C LEU A 18 -51.68 18.81 -38.96
N PRO A 19 -51.87 17.74 -38.17
CA PRO A 19 -53.21 17.33 -37.74
C PRO A 19 -53.69 18.21 -36.59
N SER A 20 -54.96 18.61 -36.68
CA SER A 20 -55.74 19.38 -35.73
C SER A 20 -55.84 18.75 -34.34
N ALA A 21 -55.79 19.58 -33.30
CA ALA A 21 -56.06 19.23 -31.92
C ALA A 21 -57.52 18.77 -31.69
N PRO A 22 -57.79 17.81 -30.79
CA PRO A 22 -59.14 17.47 -30.37
C PRO A 22 -59.72 18.56 -29.43
N PRO A 23 -61.05 18.70 -29.31
CA PRO A 23 -61.67 19.80 -28.61
C PRO A 23 -61.43 19.72 -27.09
N ALA A 24 -61.25 20.89 -26.48
CA ALA A 24 -61.14 21.06 -25.05
C ALA A 24 -62.45 20.68 -24.35
N GLY A 25 -62.48 19.48 -23.75
CA GLY A 25 -63.47 19.10 -22.74
C GLY A 25 -63.27 19.87 -21.43
N PRO A 26 -64.29 19.98 -20.58
CA PRO A 26 -64.31 20.94 -19.48
C PRO A 26 -63.18 20.64 -18.48
N ARG A 27 -62.50 21.72 -18.05
CA ARG A 27 -61.45 21.70 -17.02
C ARG A 27 -62.02 21.15 -15.71
N GLY A 28 -61.96 19.84 -15.54
CA GLY A 28 -62.12 19.18 -14.26
C GLY A 28 -60.86 19.42 -13.43
N PHE A 29 -61.02 20.10 -12.30
CA PHE A 29 -60.00 20.20 -11.25
C PHE A 29 -59.55 18.78 -10.85
N ARG A 30 -58.42 18.31 -11.39
CA ARG A 30 -57.70 17.17 -10.80
C ARG A 30 -57.04 17.68 -9.54
N THR A 31 -57.67 17.39 -8.41
CA THR A 31 -57.13 17.59 -7.07
C THR A 31 -55.74 16.95 -6.96
N ALA A 32 -54.76 17.71 -6.44
CA ALA A 32 -53.37 17.28 -6.20
C ALA A 32 -53.24 15.97 -5.38
N SER A 33 -54.34 15.51 -4.76
CA SER A 33 -54.46 14.24 -4.04
C SER A 33 -54.29 12.99 -4.93
N ALA A 34 -54.72 12.99 -6.20
CA ALA A 34 -54.70 11.79 -7.04
C ALA A 34 -53.31 11.46 -7.61
N ALA A 35 -52.51 12.50 -7.95
CA ALA A 35 -51.14 12.31 -8.39
C ALA A 35 -50.22 11.84 -7.25
N ALA A 36 -50.48 12.31 -6.03
CA ALA A 36 -49.76 11.86 -4.84
C ALA A 36 -50.12 10.41 -4.45
N SER A 37 -51.36 9.96 -4.65
CA SER A 37 -51.76 8.57 -4.40
C SER A 37 -51.16 7.59 -5.40
N ASP A 38 -51.06 7.97 -6.68
CA ASP A 38 -50.44 7.13 -7.71
C ASP A 38 -48.93 6.94 -7.47
N GLU A 39 -48.23 7.99 -7.02
CA GLU A 39 -46.80 7.94 -6.71
C GLU A 39 -46.50 7.09 -5.45
N VAL A 40 -47.38 7.17 -4.44
CA VAL A 40 -47.30 6.35 -3.22
C VAL A 40 -47.60 4.87 -3.52
N THR A 41 -48.53 4.59 -4.43
CA THR A 41 -48.90 3.23 -4.83
C THR A 41 -47.80 2.61 -5.69
N ALA A 42 -47.27 3.33 -6.68
CA ALA A 42 -46.09 2.91 -7.45
C ALA A 42 -44.82 2.75 -6.58
N ARG A 43 -44.68 3.52 -5.49
CA ARG A 43 -43.60 3.32 -4.51
C ARG A 43 -43.82 2.07 -3.65
N ARG A 44 -45.05 1.82 -3.20
CA ARG A 44 -45.42 0.61 -2.44
C ARG A 44 -45.26 -0.66 -3.29
N ASP A 45 -45.61 -0.61 -4.56
CA ASP A 45 -45.48 -1.74 -5.47
C ASP A 45 -44.01 -2.01 -5.84
N ARG A 46 -43.19 -0.95 -5.99
CA ARG A 46 -41.72 -1.09 -6.10
C ARG A 46 -41.08 -1.68 -4.85
N ILE A 47 -41.59 -1.37 -3.65
CA ILE A 47 -41.13 -1.96 -2.39
C ILE A 47 -41.59 -3.43 -2.28
N ARG A 48 -42.80 -3.76 -2.72
CA ARG A 48 -43.34 -5.13 -2.73
C ARG A 48 -42.65 -6.05 -3.75
N GLN A 49 -42.21 -5.50 -4.88
CA GLN A 49 -41.50 -6.23 -5.95
C GLN A 49 -39.97 -6.27 -5.75
N ALA A 50 -39.42 -5.48 -4.83
CA ALA A 50 -38.00 -5.56 -4.51
C ALA A 50 -37.73 -6.92 -3.86
N ARG A 51 -36.82 -7.71 -4.45
CA ARG A 51 -36.29 -8.91 -3.79
C ARG A 51 -35.81 -8.50 -2.39
N PRO A 52 -36.22 -9.20 -1.32
CA PRO A 52 -35.77 -8.88 0.02
C PRO A 52 -34.24 -8.93 0.05
N PHE A 53 -33.63 -7.89 0.60
CA PHE A 53 -32.19 -7.86 0.80
C PHE A 53 -31.78 -9.05 1.67
N SER A 54 -30.72 -9.76 1.30
CA SER A 54 -30.38 -11.05 1.91
C SER A 54 -30.05 -10.91 3.40
N ASP A 55 -30.53 -11.86 4.21
CA ASP A 55 -30.15 -11.97 5.62
C ASP A 55 -28.64 -12.21 5.79
N PHE A 56 -28.00 -12.89 4.82
CA PHE A 56 -26.56 -13.12 4.83
C PHE A 56 -25.72 -11.84 4.74
N LEU A 57 -26.28 -10.76 4.19
CA LEU A 57 -25.60 -9.47 4.08
C LEU A 57 -26.11 -8.43 5.09
N THR A 58 -26.95 -8.84 6.03
CA THR A 58 -27.49 -7.99 7.10
C THR A 58 -26.82 -8.37 8.42
N ASP A 59 -26.25 -7.39 9.11
CA ASP A 59 -25.62 -7.64 10.40
C ASP A 59 -26.59 -7.55 11.58
N THR A 60 -26.08 -7.82 12.78
CA THR A 60 -26.81 -7.79 14.06
C THR A 60 -27.30 -6.40 14.48
N PHE A 61 -26.90 -5.35 13.75
CA PHE A 61 -27.37 -3.97 13.93
C PHE A 61 -28.34 -3.54 12.81
N HIS A 62 -28.83 -4.51 12.02
CA HIS A 62 -29.73 -4.30 10.89
C HIS A 62 -29.14 -3.41 9.78
N ARG A 63 -27.81 -3.32 9.68
CA ARG A 63 -27.15 -2.61 8.58
C ARG A 63 -27.09 -3.53 7.37
N GLN A 64 -27.74 -3.12 6.28
CA GLN A 64 -27.65 -3.80 4.99
C GLN A 64 -26.32 -3.47 4.31
N HIS A 65 -25.57 -4.49 3.88
CA HIS A 65 -24.26 -4.31 3.25
C HIS A 65 -24.32 -4.42 1.72
N ASP A 66 -24.72 -3.34 1.07
CA ASP A 66 -24.91 -3.27 -0.38
C ASP A 66 -23.69 -2.76 -1.17
N TYR A 67 -22.56 -2.51 -0.49
CA TYR A 67 -21.34 -1.95 -1.07
C TYR A 67 -20.12 -2.86 -0.87
N LEU A 68 -19.69 -3.51 -1.95
CA LEU A 68 -18.51 -4.36 -2.00
C LEU A 68 -17.29 -3.62 -2.56
N ARG A 69 -16.14 -3.75 -1.90
CA ARG A 69 -14.83 -3.30 -2.40
C ARG A 69 -13.95 -4.51 -2.67
N ILE A 70 -13.39 -4.60 -3.86
CA ILE A 70 -12.54 -5.72 -4.27
C ILE A 70 -11.14 -5.18 -4.54
N SER A 71 -10.13 -5.75 -3.88
CA SER A 71 -8.72 -5.52 -4.18
C SER A 71 -8.30 -6.45 -5.30
N VAL A 72 -7.95 -5.92 -6.47
CA VAL A 72 -7.69 -6.74 -7.68
C VAL A 72 -6.21 -6.98 -7.93
N THR A 73 -5.31 -6.27 -7.25
CA THR A 73 -3.87 -6.40 -7.43
C THR A 73 -3.13 -5.83 -6.23
N GLU A 74 -1.96 -6.37 -5.94
CA GLU A 74 -1.02 -5.83 -4.94
C GLU A 74 -0.03 -4.84 -5.54
N ARG A 75 0.13 -4.87 -6.88
CA ARG A 75 1.07 -4.00 -7.58
C ARG A 75 0.58 -2.56 -7.58
N CYS A 76 1.49 -1.63 -7.30
CA CYS A 76 1.28 -0.20 -7.46
C CYS A 76 2.46 0.41 -8.23
N ASN A 77 2.18 1.40 -9.09
CA ASN A 77 3.19 2.18 -9.80
C ASN A 77 3.64 3.44 -9.02
N LEU A 78 3.11 3.68 -7.82
CA LEU A 78 3.52 4.73 -6.87
C LEU A 78 4.10 4.14 -5.58
N ARG A 79 4.79 4.97 -4.78
CA ARG A 79 5.35 4.62 -3.46
C ARG A 79 5.05 5.72 -2.43
N CYS A 80 3.76 5.99 -2.25
CA CYS A 80 3.29 7.12 -1.45
C CYS A 80 3.75 7.04 0.01
N LEU A 81 4.19 8.16 0.57
CA LEU A 81 4.79 8.25 1.91
C LEU A 81 3.94 7.61 3.02
N TYR A 82 2.60 7.69 2.91
CA TYR A 82 1.66 7.16 3.91
C TYR A 82 1.11 5.76 3.59
N CYS A 83 1.47 5.18 2.44
CA CYS A 83 0.83 3.96 1.93
C CYS A 83 1.82 2.82 1.69
N MET A 84 2.95 3.08 1.03
CA MET A 84 3.89 2.04 0.62
C MET A 84 5.33 2.51 0.86
N PRO A 85 6.20 1.67 1.47
CA PRO A 85 7.61 2.00 1.67
C PRO A 85 8.33 2.20 0.34
N GLU A 86 9.51 2.82 0.36
CA GLU A 86 10.21 3.26 -0.86
C GLU A 86 10.61 2.11 -1.76
N GLU A 87 11.17 1.07 -1.14
CA GLU A 87 11.56 -0.22 -1.66
C GLU A 87 10.37 -1.02 -2.24
N GLY A 88 9.13 -0.63 -1.91
CA GLY A 88 7.92 -1.39 -2.23
C GLY A 88 7.71 -2.57 -1.27
N VAL A 89 6.79 -3.45 -1.63
CA VAL A 89 6.38 -4.57 -0.77
C VAL A 89 6.58 -5.88 -1.51
N PRO A 90 6.99 -6.96 -0.82
CA PRO A 90 7.01 -8.29 -1.41
C PRO A 90 5.62 -8.62 -1.98
N LEU A 91 5.57 -9.14 -3.19
CA LEU A 91 4.32 -9.51 -3.85
C LEU A 91 4.04 -10.99 -3.62
N SER A 92 2.79 -11.32 -3.31
CA SER A 92 2.38 -12.72 -3.23
C SER A 92 2.54 -13.44 -4.58
N PRO A 93 2.85 -14.76 -4.56
CA PRO A 93 2.81 -15.61 -5.74
C PRO A 93 1.46 -15.48 -6.47
N LYS A 94 1.49 -15.54 -7.82
CA LYS A 94 0.26 -15.44 -8.64
C LYS A 94 -0.82 -16.44 -8.23
N ARG A 95 -0.41 -17.66 -7.86
CA ARG A 95 -1.32 -18.73 -7.40
C ARG A 95 -2.15 -18.30 -6.19
N GLU A 96 -1.62 -17.47 -5.29
CA GLU A 96 -2.36 -17.03 -4.10
C GLU A 96 -3.37 -15.91 -4.40
N LEU A 97 -3.30 -15.26 -5.56
CA LEU A 97 -4.17 -14.14 -5.89
C LEU A 97 -5.45 -14.63 -6.57
N LEU A 98 -6.54 -13.89 -6.41
CA LEU A 98 -7.79 -14.15 -7.12
C LEU A 98 -7.63 -13.92 -8.63
N THR A 99 -8.04 -14.92 -9.42
CA THR A 99 -8.14 -14.82 -10.88
C THR A 99 -9.32 -13.94 -11.30
N THR A 100 -9.41 -13.60 -12.59
CA THR A 100 -10.56 -12.86 -13.12
C THR A 100 -11.87 -13.64 -12.97
N PRO A 101 -11.94 -14.92 -13.37
CA PRO A 101 -13.12 -15.76 -13.12
C PRO A 101 -13.55 -15.81 -11.66
N GLU A 102 -12.61 -16.00 -10.73
CA GLU A 102 -12.90 -16.05 -9.29
C GLU A 102 -13.53 -14.74 -8.79
N ILE A 103 -13.01 -13.59 -9.24
CA ILE A 103 -13.59 -12.28 -8.88
C ILE A 103 -15.01 -12.12 -9.46
N VAL A 104 -15.25 -12.60 -10.67
CA VAL A 104 -16.56 -12.52 -11.33
C VAL A 104 -17.58 -13.41 -10.63
N LEU A 105 -17.20 -14.64 -10.26
CA LEU A 105 -18.04 -15.55 -9.46
C LEU A 105 -18.43 -14.92 -8.11
N LEU A 106 -17.46 -14.38 -7.37
CA LEU A 106 -17.72 -13.67 -6.12
C LEU A 106 -18.61 -12.45 -6.35
N SER A 107 -18.35 -11.67 -7.39
CA SER A 107 -19.15 -10.48 -7.72
C SER A 107 -20.60 -10.85 -8.04
N SER A 108 -20.82 -11.91 -8.82
CA SER A 108 -22.15 -12.44 -9.13
C SER A 108 -22.89 -12.88 -7.87
N LEU A 109 -22.22 -13.61 -6.98
CA LEU A 109 -22.75 -14.04 -5.69
C LEU A 109 -23.17 -12.85 -4.82
N PHE A 110 -22.29 -11.87 -4.62
CA PHE A 110 -22.64 -10.70 -3.80
C PHE A 110 -23.78 -9.87 -4.40
N VAL A 111 -23.81 -9.71 -5.72
CA VAL A 111 -24.90 -9.00 -6.42
C VAL A 111 -26.23 -9.74 -6.28
N SER A 112 -26.24 -11.08 -6.37
CA SER A 112 -27.46 -11.87 -6.18
C SER A 112 -28.05 -11.73 -4.78
N GLN A 113 -27.21 -11.47 -3.77
CA GLN A 113 -27.59 -11.25 -2.38
C GLN A 113 -27.98 -9.79 -2.05
N GLY A 114 -27.84 -8.85 -2.99
CA GLY A 114 -28.29 -7.46 -2.82
C GLY A 114 -27.21 -6.38 -2.89
N VAL A 115 -25.94 -6.75 -3.15
CA VAL A 115 -24.90 -5.74 -3.45
C VAL A 115 -25.25 -5.02 -4.74
N ASN A 116 -25.41 -3.71 -4.66
CA ASN A 116 -25.74 -2.86 -5.80
C ASN A 116 -24.55 -1.98 -6.23
N LYS A 117 -23.46 -1.98 -5.45
CA LYS A 117 -22.27 -1.18 -5.70
C LYS A 117 -20.99 -1.99 -5.52
N ILE A 118 -20.20 -2.07 -6.59
CA ILE A 118 -18.88 -2.69 -6.58
C ILE A 118 -17.82 -1.61 -6.84
N ARG A 119 -16.76 -1.61 -6.03
CA ARG A 119 -15.59 -0.76 -6.26
C ARG A 119 -14.32 -1.59 -6.39
N LEU A 120 -13.67 -1.45 -7.54
CA LEU A 120 -12.35 -2.03 -7.79
C LEU A 120 -11.25 -1.14 -7.20
N THR A 121 -10.34 -1.78 -6.46
CA THR A 121 -9.22 -1.18 -5.74
C THR A 121 -8.01 -2.11 -5.83
N GLY A 122 -6.95 -1.87 -5.06
CA GLY A 122 -5.76 -2.71 -5.05
C GLY A 122 -4.60 -1.96 -4.41
N GLY A 123 -3.41 -2.22 -4.92
CA GLY A 123 -2.37 -1.20 -5.07
C GLY A 123 -2.86 -0.17 -6.08
N GLU A 124 -2.60 -0.41 -7.36
CA GLU A 124 -3.16 0.38 -8.45
C GLU A 124 -3.91 -0.53 -9.45
N PRO A 125 -5.26 -0.51 -9.48
CA PRO A 125 -6.04 -1.41 -10.34
C PRO A 125 -5.73 -1.23 -11.83
N THR A 126 -5.37 -0.03 -12.28
CA THR A 126 -5.04 0.20 -13.70
C THR A 126 -3.74 -0.48 -14.17
N VAL A 127 -2.91 -0.97 -13.24
CA VAL A 127 -1.69 -1.76 -13.53
C VAL A 127 -2.01 -3.25 -13.77
N ARG A 128 -3.20 -3.74 -13.36
CA ARG A 128 -3.64 -5.10 -13.69
C ARG A 128 -3.84 -5.23 -15.20
N GLN A 129 -3.25 -6.28 -15.79
CA GLN A 129 -3.19 -6.47 -17.25
C GLN A 129 -4.59 -6.68 -17.85
N ASP A 130 -5.37 -7.55 -17.22
CA ASP A 130 -6.72 -7.96 -17.63
C ASP A 130 -7.83 -7.14 -16.94
N ILE A 131 -7.55 -5.90 -16.52
CA ILE A 131 -8.54 -5.05 -15.83
C ILE A 131 -9.77 -4.74 -16.70
N LEU A 132 -9.58 -4.57 -18.02
CA LEU A 132 -10.68 -4.28 -18.94
C LEU A 132 -11.61 -5.50 -19.12
N PRO A 133 -11.10 -6.72 -19.46
CA PRO A 133 -11.91 -7.93 -19.43
C PRO A 133 -12.66 -8.14 -18.11
N LEU A 134 -11.99 -7.97 -16.97
CA LEU A 134 -12.61 -8.08 -15.65
C LEU A 134 -13.78 -7.10 -15.48
N MET A 135 -13.58 -5.84 -15.86
CA MET A 135 -14.63 -4.81 -15.77
C MET A 135 -15.81 -5.11 -16.70
N GLN A 136 -15.56 -5.64 -17.91
CA GLN A 136 -16.64 -6.02 -18.83
C GLN A 136 -17.51 -7.14 -18.24
N GLN A 137 -16.89 -8.17 -17.67
CA GLN A 137 -17.62 -9.28 -17.04
C GLN A 137 -18.41 -8.82 -15.79
N ILE A 138 -17.83 -7.97 -14.93
CA ILE A 138 -18.57 -7.39 -13.79
C ILE A 138 -19.67 -6.44 -14.28
N GLY A 139 -19.42 -5.67 -15.33
CA GLY A 139 -20.38 -4.75 -15.94
C GLY A 139 -21.64 -5.46 -16.45
N ALA A 140 -21.52 -6.70 -16.93
CA ALA A 140 -22.66 -7.53 -17.34
C ALA A 140 -23.64 -7.85 -16.19
N LEU A 141 -23.18 -7.79 -14.93
CA LEU A 141 -24.01 -8.01 -13.73
C LEU A 141 -25.03 -6.88 -13.49
N ARG A 142 -25.01 -5.80 -14.30
CA ARG A 142 -26.07 -4.77 -14.29
C ARG A 142 -27.45 -5.35 -14.49
N SER A 143 -27.57 -6.34 -15.39
CA SER A 143 -28.80 -7.09 -15.63
C SER A 143 -29.33 -7.81 -14.38
N ARG A 144 -28.47 -8.04 -13.38
CA ARG A 144 -28.76 -8.77 -12.14
C ARG A 144 -28.90 -7.87 -10.91
N GLY A 145 -28.81 -6.55 -11.07
CA GLY A 145 -29.03 -5.58 -9.99
C GLY A 145 -27.82 -4.70 -9.63
N LEU A 146 -26.66 -4.88 -10.26
CA LEU A 146 -25.53 -3.98 -10.07
C LEU A 146 -25.86 -2.59 -10.64
N LYS A 147 -25.84 -1.56 -9.79
CA LYS A 147 -26.14 -0.17 -10.18
C LYS A 147 -24.87 0.63 -10.43
N GLU A 148 -23.89 0.51 -9.53
CA GLU A 148 -22.64 1.28 -9.58
C GLU A 148 -21.42 0.37 -9.67
N LEU A 149 -20.68 0.48 -10.77
CA LEU A 149 -19.32 -0.03 -10.89
C LEU A 149 -18.35 1.16 -10.80
N CYS A 150 -17.47 1.15 -9.80
CA CYS A 150 -16.52 2.23 -9.55
C CYS A 150 -15.07 1.74 -9.49
N ILE A 151 -14.12 2.65 -9.69
CA ILE A 151 -12.69 2.39 -9.50
C ILE A 151 -12.08 3.39 -8.51
N THR A 152 -11.11 2.96 -7.71
CA THR A 152 -10.19 3.87 -7.00
C THR A 152 -8.79 3.73 -7.57
N THR A 153 -8.22 4.83 -8.06
CA THR A 153 -6.95 4.85 -8.80
C THR A 153 -6.16 6.10 -8.46
N ASN A 154 -4.84 6.05 -8.58
CA ASN A 154 -3.98 7.24 -8.57
C ASN A 154 -4.05 8.07 -9.86
N GLY A 155 -4.72 7.55 -10.91
CA GLY A 155 -5.00 8.28 -12.13
C GLY A 155 -3.88 8.29 -13.19
N ILE A 156 -2.66 7.81 -12.92
CA ILE A 156 -1.55 7.92 -13.88
C ILE A 156 -1.85 7.22 -15.22
N SER A 157 -2.47 6.05 -15.17
CA SER A 157 -2.80 5.27 -16.37
C SER A 157 -4.27 5.36 -16.77
N LEU A 158 -5.07 6.16 -16.07
CA LEU A 158 -6.53 6.17 -16.25
C LEU A 158 -6.95 6.73 -17.61
N HIS A 159 -6.42 7.88 -18.04
CA HIS A 159 -6.75 8.51 -19.34
C HIS A 159 -6.60 7.57 -20.54
N ARG A 160 -5.71 6.57 -20.49
CA ARG A 160 -5.48 5.61 -21.58
C ARG A 160 -6.51 4.49 -21.65
N LYS A 161 -7.25 4.26 -20.56
CA LYS A 161 -8.19 3.14 -20.41
C LYS A 161 -9.63 3.59 -20.19
N LEU A 162 -9.86 4.90 -19.99
CA LEU A 162 -11.12 5.43 -19.48
C LEU A 162 -12.29 5.16 -20.43
N ASP A 163 -12.11 5.37 -21.73
CA ASP A 163 -13.14 5.11 -22.75
C ASP A 163 -13.65 3.67 -22.68
N SER A 164 -12.73 2.69 -22.77
CA SER A 164 -13.07 1.27 -22.65
C SER A 164 -13.64 0.90 -21.28
N MET A 165 -13.24 1.60 -20.21
CA MET A 165 -13.82 1.39 -18.89
C MET A 165 -15.27 1.88 -18.82
N VAL A 166 -15.60 3.01 -19.44
CA VAL A 166 -16.97 3.53 -19.51
C VAL A 166 -17.85 2.61 -20.36
N GLU A 167 -17.35 2.11 -21.49
CA GLU A 167 -18.02 1.08 -22.28
C GLU A 167 -18.27 -0.21 -21.48
N ALA A 168 -17.34 -0.60 -20.62
CA ALA A 168 -17.49 -1.70 -19.67
C ALA A 168 -18.47 -1.39 -18.51
N GLY A 169 -19.07 -0.21 -18.47
CA GLY A 169 -20.06 0.19 -17.48
C GLY A 169 -19.50 0.89 -16.25
N LEU A 170 -18.32 1.52 -16.32
CA LEU A 170 -17.81 2.38 -15.24
C LEU A 170 -18.74 3.58 -15.00
N THR A 171 -19.13 3.79 -13.74
CA THR A 171 -20.04 4.89 -13.33
C THR A 171 -19.39 5.91 -12.39
N GLY A 172 -18.22 5.59 -11.83
CA GLY A 172 -17.56 6.50 -10.90
C GLY A 172 -16.07 6.26 -10.73
N VAL A 173 -15.32 7.35 -10.69
CA VAL A 173 -13.88 7.37 -10.47
C VAL A 173 -13.62 8.05 -9.14
N ASN A 174 -12.91 7.36 -8.25
CA ASN A 174 -12.29 7.97 -7.08
C ASN A 174 -10.79 8.07 -7.34
N LEU A 175 -10.32 9.27 -7.64
CA LEU A 175 -8.92 9.54 -7.93
C LEU A 175 -8.19 9.94 -6.64
N SER A 176 -7.06 9.33 -6.33
CA SER A 176 -6.21 9.76 -5.20
C SER A 176 -5.20 10.79 -5.68
N LEU A 177 -5.29 12.01 -5.17
CA LEU A 177 -4.37 13.11 -5.47
C LEU A 177 -4.24 14.01 -4.24
N ASP A 178 -3.03 14.09 -3.69
CA ASP A 178 -2.78 14.74 -2.40
C ASP A 178 -2.20 16.16 -2.53
N THR A 179 -1.90 16.61 -3.75
CA THR A 179 -1.37 17.95 -4.02
C THR A 179 -1.61 18.36 -5.48
N LEU A 180 -1.75 19.66 -5.71
CA LEU A 180 -1.79 20.27 -7.04
C LEU A 180 -0.42 20.79 -7.50
N ASP A 181 0.62 20.67 -6.67
CA ASP A 181 1.99 21.02 -7.01
C ASP A 181 2.74 19.78 -7.59
N PRO A 182 3.30 19.87 -8.82
CA PRO A 182 3.99 18.75 -9.45
C PRO A 182 5.23 18.24 -8.70
N TRP A 183 5.97 19.12 -8.02
CA TRP A 183 7.17 18.76 -7.26
C TRP A 183 6.80 18.06 -5.95
N GLN A 184 5.85 18.64 -5.22
CA GLN A 184 5.29 18.03 -4.02
C GLN A 184 4.64 16.68 -4.36
N PHE A 185 3.99 16.54 -5.50
CA PHE A 185 3.46 15.26 -5.97
C PHE A 185 4.57 14.21 -6.07
N GLN A 186 5.70 14.57 -6.68
CA GLN A 186 6.83 13.67 -6.82
C GLN A 186 7.44 13.30 -5.46
N ILE A 187 7.51 14.25 -4.52
CA ILE A 187 7.99 13.98 -3.15
C ILE A 187 7.04 13.02 -2.43
N MET A 188 5.73 13.30 -2.47
CA MET A 188 4.72 12.52 -1.75
C MET A 188 4.54 11.12 -2.31
N THR A 189 4.65 10.95 -3.63
CA THR A 189 4.42 9.66 -4.31
C THR A 189 5.71 8.90 -4.65
N ARG A 190 6.88 9.56 -4.44
CA ARG A 190 8.23 9.14 -4.85
C ARG A 190 8.38 8.81 -6.35
N ARG A 191 7.45 9.28 -7.20
CA ARG A 191 7.44 9.03 -8.65
C ARG A 191 6.91 10.25 -9.39
N LYS A 192 7.32 10.42 -10.64
CA LYS A 192 6.71 11.40 -11.55
C LYS A 192 5.35 10.88 -12.03
N GLY A 193 4.44 11.78 -12.40
CA GLY A 193 3.14 11.38 -12.93
C GLY A 193 2.02 12.42 -12.88
N PHE A 194 2.25 13.57 -12.23
CA PHE A 194 1.24 14.61 -12.04
C PHE A 194 0.49 14.99 -13.33
N GLU A 195 1.21 15.24 -14.42
CA GLU A 195 0.60 15.57 -15.72
C GLU A 195 -0.34 14.49 -16.26
N ALA A 196 -0.01 13.21 -16.02
CA ALA A 196 -0.85 12.10 -16.44
C ALA A 196 -2.13 12.00 -15.59
N VAL A 197 -2.04 12.37 -14.31
CA VAL A 197 -3.19 12.47 -13.42
C VAL A 197 -4.10 13.63 -13.86
N ARG A 198 -3.54 14.81 -14.14
CA ARG A 198 -4.26 15.97 -14.68
C ARG A 198 -5.01 15.62 -15.97
N ARG A 199 -4.33 15.01 -16.95
CA ARG A 199 -4.98 14.52 -18.18
C ARG A 199 -6.14 13.57 -17.91
N SER A 200 -6.05 12.75 -16.87
CA SER A 200 -7.13 11.82 -16.51
C SER A 200 -8.33 12.53 -15.89
N ILE A 201 -8.11 13.57 -15.09
CA ILE A 201 -9.18 14.43 -14.57
C ILE A 201 -9.85 15.15 -15.74
N ASP A 202 -9.06 15.78 -16.60
CA ASP A 202 -9.57 16.56 -17.74
C ASP A 202 -10.38 15.66 -18.70
N ARG A 203 -9.92 14.43 -18.96
CA ARG A 203 -10.64 13.46 -19.79
C ARG A 203 -11.99 13.06 -19.18
N VAL A 204 -12.07 12.82 -17.87
CA VAL A 204 -13.36 12.50 -17.22
C VAL A 204 -14.33 13.68 -17.36
N LEU A 205 -13.86 14.90 -17.14
CA LEU A 205 -14.67 16.11 -17.28
C LEU A 205 -15.15 16.32 -18.71
N GLU A 206 -14.28 16.10 -19.70
CA GLU A 206 -14.61 16.15 -21.12
C GLU A 206 -15.70 15.12 -21.48
N MET A 207 -15.54 13.87 -21.07
CA MET A 207 -16.55 12.82 -21.30
C MET A 207 -17.89 13.16 -20.65
N ASN A 208 -17.88 13.80 -19.48
CA ASN A 208 -19.11 14.24 -18.82
C ASN A 208 -19.81 15.37 -19.58
N ARG A 209 -19.06 16.30 -20.20
CA ARG A 209 -19.63 17.31 -21.11
C ARG A 209 -20.29 16.67 -22.33
N LEU A 210 -19.79 15.52 -22.77
CA LEU A 210 -20.37 14.70 -23.84
C LEU A 210 -21.52 13.79 -23.37
N GLY A 211 -21.87 13.81 -22.08
CA GLY A 211 -23.01 13.08 -21.54
C GLY A 211 -22.69 11.71 -20.91
N ALA A 212 -21.42 11.35 -20.70
CA ALA A 212 -21.05 10.05 -20.10
C ALA A 212 -21.51 9.86 -18.64
N GLY A 213 -21.70 10.95 -17.89
CA GLY A 213 -22.26 10.91 -16.53
C GLY A 213 -21.41 10.17 -15.47
N VAL A 214 -20.09 10.11 -15.66
CA VAL A 214 -19.16 9.45 -14.73
C VAL A 214 -18.93 10.33 -13.50
N LYS A 215 -19.28 9.83 -12.31
CA LYS A 215 -19.07 10.57 -11.05
C LYS A 215 -17.58 10.68 -10.74
N LEU A 216 -17.02 11.89 -10.73
CA LEU A 216 -15.62 12.15 -10.37
C LEU A 216 -15.48 12.61 -8.92
N LYS A 217 -14.66 11.89 -8.15
CA LYS A 217 -14.30 12.22 -6.77
C LYS A 217 -12.79 12.23 -6.63
N VAL A 218 -12.20 13.27 -6.07
CA VAL A 218 -10.77 13.32 -5.77
C VAL A 218 -10.59 13.19 -4.27
N ASN A 219 -9.83 12.20 -3.83
CA ASN A 219 -9.51 11.97 -2.43
C ASN A 219 -8.11 12.53 -2.14
N CYS A 220 -8.00 13.37 -1.11
CA CYS A 220 -6.76 13.97 -0.64
C CYS A 220 -6.57 13.63 0.84
N VAL A 221 -5.53 12.88 1.18
CA VAL A 221 -5.12 12.64 2.57
C VAL A 221 -4.32 13.86 3.04
N VAL A 222 -4.82 14.54 4.06
CA VAL A 222 -4.23 15.80 4.53
C VAL A 222 -3.31 15.53 5.72
N MET A 223 -2.05 15.95 5.59
CA MET A 223 -1.00 15.85 6.59
C MET A 223 -0.44 17.23 6.90
N ARG A 224 -0.47 17.60 8.18
CA ARG A 224 0.02 18.89 8.68
C ARG A 224 1.50 19.08 8.37
N GLY A 225 1.86 20.27 7.89
CA GLY A 225 3.23 20.63 7.51
C GLY A 225 3.76 19.85 6.31
N VAL A 226 2.91 19.08 5.62
CA VAL A 226 3.27 18.35 4.41
C VAL A 226 2.48 18.86 3.22
N ASN A 227 1.15 18.80 3.26
CA ASN A 227 0.26 19.21 2.16
C ASN A 227 -1.01 19.95 2.62
N ASP A 228 -1.09 20.36 3.87
CA ASP A 228 -2.16 21.18 4.43
C ASP A 228 -2.36 22.51 3.69
N SER A 229 -1.30 23.09 3.14
CA SER A 229 -1.40 24.26 2.25
C SER A 229 -2.21 24.02 0.97
N GLN A 230 -2.44 22.76 0.58
CA GLN A 230 -3.17 22.39 -0.64
C GLN A 230 -4.70 22.41 -0.47
N ILE A 231 -5.22 22.57 0.75
CA ILE A 231 -6.68 22.56 1.01
C ILE A 231 -7.40 23.63 0.19
N LEU A 232 -6.99 24.90 0.29
CA LEU A 232 -7.63 26.01 -0.44
C LEU A 232 -7.47 25.88 -1.96
N PRO A 233 -6.28 25.54 -2.52
CA PRO A 233 -6.14 25.21 -3.94
C PRO A 233 -7.09 24.12 -4.44
N PHE A 234 -7.30 23.05 -3.67
CA PHE A 234 -8.26 22.02 -4.05
C PHE A 234 -9.71 22.50 -3.99
N VAL A 235 -10.07 23.31 -2.98
CA VAL A 235 -11.40 23.96 -2.95
C VAL A 235 -11.59 24.83 -4.19
N GLU A 236 -10.59 25.64 -4.53
CA GLU A 236 -10.59 26.51 -5.70
C GLU A 236 -10.83 25.74 -7.01
N MET A 237 -10.23 24.56 -7.14
CA MET A 237 -10.39 23.68 -8.30
C MET A 237 -11.86 23.28 -8.56
N THR A 238 -12.71 23.29 -7.52
CA THR A 238 -14.15 22.98 -7.65
C THR A 238 -15.01 24.16 -8.12
N ARG A 239 -14.45 25.35 -8.32
CA ARG A 239 -15.20 26.55 -8.72
C ARG A 239 -15.96 26.33 -10.03
N GLU A 240 -15.26 25.86 -11.06
CA GLU A 240 -15.80 25.70 -12.42
C GLU A 240 -16.04 24.25 -12.82
N GLN A 241 -15.60 23.29 -11.98
CA GLN A 241 -15.60 21.87 -12.32
C GLN A 241 -16.57 21.10 -11.41
N ASP A 242 -17.56 20.42 -11.99
CA ASP A 242 -18.46 19.50 -11.25
C ASP A 242 -17.72 18.23 -10.88
N MET A 243 -16.99 18.32 -9.76
CA MET A 243 -16.37 17.20 -9.09
C MET A 243 -16.46 17.37 -7.58
N GLU A 244 -16.20 16.30 -6.85
CA GLU A 244 -16.16 16.34 -5.39
C GLU A 244 -14.74 16.11 -4.86
N ILE A 245 -14.16 17.10 -4.19
CA ILE A 245 -12.90 16.96 -3.47
C ILE A 245 -13.21 16.44 -2.07
N ARG A 246 -12.58 15.35 -1.65
CA ARG A 246 -12.75 14.72 -0.35
C ARG A 246 -11.45 14.76 0.44
N PHE A 247 -11.43 15.58 1.48
CA PHE A 247 -10.32 15.63 2.44
C PHE A 247 -10.46 14.50 3.46
N ILE A 248 -9.38 13.75 3.67
CA ILE A 248 -9.33 12.58 4.53
C ILE A 248 -8.38 12.86 5.69
N GLU A 249 -8.86 12.66 6.91
CA GLU A 249 -8.00 12.74 8.11
C GLU A 249 -6.92 11.65 8.07
N TYR A 250 -5.67 12.05 8.28
CA TYR A 250 -4.53 11.14 8.34
C TYR A 250 -4.68 10.10 9.47
N MET A 251 -4.73 8.82 9.10
CA MET A 251 -4.96 7.69 10.03
C MET A 251 -3.68 6.91 10.32
N PRO A 252 -3.59 6.29 11.51
CA PRO A 252 -2.53 5.34 11.79
C PRO A 252 -2.68 4.12 10.90
N PHE A 253 -1.55 3.71 10.31
CA PHE A 253 -1.44 2.48 9.53
C PHE A 253 -0.11 1.83 9.86
N ASP A 254 -0.06 0.50 9.88
CA ASP A 254 1.19 -0.19 10.18
C ASP A 254 2.28 0.23 9.18
N GLY A 255 3.44 0.65 9.70
CA GLY A 255 4.56 1.15 8.90
C GLY A 255 4.50 2.62 8.42
N ASN A 256 3.41 3.39 8.64
CA ASN A 256 3.31 4.77 8.12
C ASN A 256 3.87 5.88 9.06
N ARG A 257 4.54 5.51 10.16
CA ARG A 257 5.11 6.45 11.16
C ARG A 257 4.12 7.55 11.54
N TRP A 258 2.86 7.17 11.76
CA TRP A 258 1.81 8.09 12.15
C TRP A 258 2.13 8.82 13.45
N SER A 259 1.70 10.07 13.56
CA SER A 259 1.76 10.83 14.80
C SER A 259 0.60 11.82 14.87
N ARG A 260 0.08 12.02 16.08
CA ARG A 260 -1.01 12.97 16.34
C ARG A 260 -0.69 14.39 15.86
N GLY A 261 0.58 14.82 15.96
CA GLY A 261 1.02 16.13 15.50
C GLY A 261 0.92 16.35 13.98
N LYS A 262 0.92 15.28 13.18
CA LYS A 262 0.75 15.36 11.72
C LYS A 262 -0.72 15.33 11.28
N MET A 263 -1.64 15.06 12.20
CA MET A 263 -3.06 15.02 11.89
C MET A 263 -3.64 16.44 11.85
N LEU A 264 -4.49 16.68 10.86
CA LEU A 264 -5.35 17.86 10.78
C LEU A 264 -6.81 17.39 10.87
N SER A 265 -7.54 17.91 11.86
CA SER A 265 -8.92 17.50 12.11
C SER A 265 -9.89 18.12 11.10
N TYR A 266 -11.07 17.50 10.96
CA TYR A 266 -12.16 18.07 10.17
C TYR A 266 -12.53 19.50 10.55
N SER A 267 -12.59 19.83 11.85
CA SER A 267 -12.91 21.19 12.30
C SER A 267 -11.84 22.17 11.83
N GLU A 268 -10.56 21.86 12.01
CA GLU A 268 -9.46 22.73 11.56
C GLU A 268 -9.47 22.92 10.03
N MET A 269 -9.68 21.85 9.26
CA MET A 269 -9.78 21.95 7.80
C MET A 269 -10.97 22.82 7.37
N LEU A 270 -12.12 22.68 8.04
CA LEU A 270 -13.30 23.48 7.75
C LEU A 270 -13.12 24.95 8.15
N ASP A 271 -12.48 25.22 9.28
CA ASP A 271 -12.23 26.59 9.76
C ASP A 271 -11.28 27.33 8.82
N LEU A 272 -10.22 26.65 8.33
CA LEU A 272 -9.34 27.18 7.29
C LEU A 272 -10.08 27.51 5.99
N ILE A 273 -11.07 26.69 5.61
CA ILE A 273 -11.90 26.97 4.43
C ILE A 273 -12.84 28.15 4.70
N ARG A 274 -13.43 28.24 5.90
CA ARG A 274 -14.33 29.32 6.31
C ARG A 274 -13.67 30.68 6.37
N GLU A 275 -12.38 30.73 6.70
CA GLU A 275 -11.61 31.98 6.70
C GLU A 275 -11.63 32.65 5.32
N LYS A 276 -11.50 31.86 4.24
CA LYS A 276 -11.59 32.35 2.86
C LYS A 276 -13.02 32.35 2.30
N TYR A 277 -13.85 31.40 2.73
CA TYR A 277 -15.22 31.19 2.25
C TYR A 277 -16.22 31.10 3.42
N PRO A 278 -16.59 32.23 4.05
CA PRO A 278 -17.44 32.25 5.25
C PRO A 278 -18.82 31.61 5.04
N ASP A 279 -19.35 31.72 3.81
CA ASP A 279 -20.67 31.21 3.43
C ASP A 279 -20.70 29.72 3.08
N VAL A 280 -19.63 28.97 3.33
CA VAL A 280 -19.61 27.52 3.06
C VAL A 280 -20.68 26.80 3.89
N ARG A 281 -21.55 26.05 3.20
CA ARG A 281 -22.75 25.44 3.79
C ARG A 281 -22.68 23.93 3.73
N LYS A 282 -23.19 23.29 4.77
CA LYS A 282 -23.34 21.84 4.80
C LYS A 282 -24.37 21.41 3.75
N GLY A 283 -24.01 20.46 2.90
CA GLY A 283 -24.90 19.85 1.93
C GLY A 283 -25.73 18.73 2.53
N GLN A 284 -26.69 18.22 1.75
CA GLN A 284 -27.42 17.00 2.12
C GLN A 284 -26.45 15.81 2.11
N THR A 285 -26.46 15.03 3.19
CA THR A 285 -25.64 13.81 3.33
C THR A 285 -26.58 12.61 3.29
N GLN A 286 -26.29 11.61 2.46
CA GLN A 286 -27.10 10.38 2.44
C GLN A 286 -26.83 9.52 3.68
N ALA A 287 -27.79 8.68 4.09
CA ALA A 287 -27.74 7.91 5.34
C ALA A 287 -26.45 7.08 5.56
N ASN A 288 -25.87 6.55 4.48
CA ASN A 288 -24.67 5.69 4.52
C ASN A 288 -23.41 6.38 3.94
N GLU A 289 -23.44 7.70 3.75
CA GLU A 289 -22.33 8.40 3.13
C GLU A 289 -21.17 8.62 4.10
N THR A 290 -19.98 8.18 3.66
CA THR A 290 -18.75 8.27 4.46
C THR A 290 -18.26 9.72 4.65
N SER A 291 -18.55 10.59 3.69
CA SER A 291 -18.11 11.99 3.70
C SER A 291 -19.22 12.92 4.16
N LYS A 292 -18.87 13.89 5.00
CA LYS A 292 -19.73 15.05 5.28
C LYS A 292 -19.58 16.03 4.13
N THR A 293 -20.61 16.18 3.31
CA THR A 293 -20.58 17.03 2.11
C THR A 293 -20.89 18.48 2.45
N TRP A 294 -20.16 19.40 1.83
CA TRP A 294 -20.25 20.85 1.94
C TRP A 294 -20.21 21.47 0.54
N HIS A 295 -20.78 22.66 0.41
CA HIS A 295 -20.76 23.43 -0.82
C HIS A 295 -20.40 24.89 -0.53
N VAL A 296 -19.58 25.48 -1.39
CA VAL A 296 -19.34 26.92 -1.42
C VAL A 296 -20.35 27.51 -2.41
N PRO A 297 -21.18 28.49 -2.03
CA PRO A 297 -22.10 29.13 -2.96
C PRO A 297 -21.39 29.66 -4.22
N GLY A 298 -21.98 29.40 -5.39
CA GLY A 298 -21.42 29.80 -6.69
C GLY A 298 -20.39 28.82 -7.28
N PHE A 299 -19.98 27.78 -6.55
CA PHE A 299 -19.07 26.76 -7.08
C PHE A 299 -19.87 25.62 -7.73
N ALA A 300 -19.37 25.10 -8.85
CA ALA A 300 -19.99 23.98 -9.54
C ALA A 300 -19.83 22.65 -8.78
N GLY A 301 -18.67 22.44 -8.14
CA GLY A 301 -18.34 21.22 -7.43
C GLY A 301 -18.69 21.23 -5.94
N ARG A 302 -18.21 20.21 -5.22
CA ARG A 302 -18.51 19.96 -3.81
C ARG A 302 -17.24 19.62 -3.03
N ILE A 303 -17.29 19.84 -1.72
CA ILE A 303 -16.23 19.46 -0.78
C ILE A 303 -16.78 18.39 0.16
N GLY A 304 -16.01 17.37 0.46
CA GLY A 304 -16.35 16.32 1.40
C GLY A 304 -15.27 16.16 2.46
N PHE A 305 -15.66 15.82 3.68
CA PHE A 305 -14.72 15.48 4.73
C PHE A 305 -14.94 14.05 5.22
N ILE A 306 -13.92 13.23 5.13
CA ILE A 306 -13.90 11.86 5.66
C ILE A 306 -13.25 11.93 7.04
N THR A 307 -14.11 11.87 8.06
CA THR A 307 -13.77 12.05 9.48
C THR A 307 -13.38 10.73 10.12
N SER A 308 -12.29 10.14 9.63
CA SER A 308 -11.85 8.80 10.01
C SER A 308 -11.58 8.64 11.51
N MET A 309 -11.07 9.70 12.15
CA MET A 309 -10.60 9.68 13.53
C MET A 309 -11.50 10.50 14.46
N THR A 310 -11.99 11.67 14.02
CA THR A 310 -12.74 12.56 14.91
C THR A 310 -14.22 12.21 15.05
N HIS A 311 -14.86 11.77 13.96
CA HIS A 311 -16.30 11.49 13.94
C HIS A 311 -16.58 10.24 13.10
N ASN A 312 -16.42 9.06 13.70
CA ASN A 312 -16.62 7.81 12.96
C ASN A 312 -18.07 7.67 12.44
N PHE A 313 -18.19 6.98 11.31
CA PHE A 313 -19.44 6.75 10.58
C PHE A 313 -19.80 5.25 10.56
N CYS A 314 -19.38 4.52 11.60
CA CYS A 314 -19.58 3.08 11.71
C CYS A 314 -21.07 2.71 11.85
N GLY A 315 -21.88 3.58 12.46
CA GLY A 315 -23.32 3.33 12.69
C GLY A 315 -24.12 3.06 11.41
N SER A 316 -23.69 3.60 10.26
CA SER A 316 -24.34 3.40 8.96
C SER A 316 -23.42 2.70 7.92
N CYS A 317 -22.37 2.03 8.38
CA CYS A 317 -21.37 1.42 7.49
C CYS A 317 -21.92 0.16 6.79
N ASN A 318 -22.19 0.28 5.49
CA ASN A 318 -22.67 -0.77 4.59
C ASN A 318 -21.57 -1.50 3.78
N ARG A 319 -20.30 -1.33 4.15
CA ARG A 319 -19.16 -1.77 3.32
C ARG A 319 -18.64 -3.15 3.70
N LEU A 320 -18.33 -3.94 2.69
CA LEU A 320 -17.57 -5.19 2.75
C LEU A 320 -16.34 -5.11 1.84
N ARG A 321 -15.30 -5.88 2.16
CA ARG A 321 -14.04 -5.87 1.41
C ARG A 321 -13.55 -7.27 1.11
N ILE A 322 -13.11 -7.50 -0.11
CA ILE A 322 -12.36 -8.69 -0.51
C ILE A 322 -10.92 -8.25 -0.79
N THR A 323 -9.95 -8.90 -0.14
CA THR A 323 -8.51 -8.69 -0.37
C THR A 323 -8.05 -9.38 -1.65
N THR A 324 -6.83 -9.09 -2.11
CA THR A 324 -6.32 -9.64 -3.39
C THR A 324 -6.17 -11.16 -3.37
N ASP A 325 -5.89 -11.73 -2.20
CA ASP A 325 -5.82 -13.17 -1.93
C ASP A 325 -7.18 -13.79 -1.57
N GLY A 326 -8.27 -13.03 -1.68
CA GLY A 326 -9.65 -13.51 -1.56
C GLY A 326 -10.15 -13.75 -0.14
N ASN A 327 -9.57 -13.06 0.85
CA ASN A 327 -10.13 -12.99 2.19
C ASN A 327 -11.22 -11.92 2.30
N LEU A 328 -12.30 -12.23 3.01
CA LEU A 328 -13.38 -11.31 3.34
C LEU A 328 -13.05 -10.53 4.63
N LYS A 329 -13.04 -9.20 4.53
CA LYS A 329 -12.94 -8.25 5.63
C LYS A 329 -14.23 -7.44 5.77
N VAL A 330 -14.93 -7.65 6.89
CA VAL A 330 -16.17 -6.92 7.23
C VAL A 330 -15.92 -5.54 7.85
N CYS A 331 -14.69 -5.31 8.34
CA CYS A 331 -14.22 -4.04 8.87
C CYS A 331 -12.79 -3.78 8.38
N LEU A 332 -12.43 -2.50 8.20
CA LEU A 332 -11.07 -2.12 7.79
C LEU A 332 -10.02 -2.49 8.84
N PHE A 333 -10.37 -2.42 10.13
CA PHE A 333 -9.48 -2.67 11.27
C PHE A 333 -9.88 -3.96 12.03
N GLY A 334 -10.58 -4.88 11.39
CA GLY A 334 -10.94 -6.17 11.99
C GLY A 334 -9.86 -7.22 11.74
N ASN A 335 -9.50 -7.98 12.78
CA ASN A 335 -8.54 -9.09 12.66
C ASN A 335 -9.16 -10.38 12.12
N ALA A 336 -10.49 -10.51 12.19
CA ALA A 336 -11.21 -11.66 11.66
C ALA A 336 -11.30 -11.56 10.13
N GLU A 337 -10.66 -12.50 9.45
CA GLU A 337 -10.69 -12.71 8.00
C GLU A 337 -11.17 -14.13 7.73
N VAL A 338 -11.93 -14.32 6.64
CA VAL A 338 -12.28 -15.66 6.17
C VAL A 338 -11.96 -15.79 4.68
N SER A 339 -11.31 -16.88 4.30
CA SER A 339 -10.88 -17.13 2.93
C SER A 339 -12.05 -17.61 2.07
N LEU A 340 -12.55 -16.76 1.19
CA LEU A 340 -13.55 -17.13 0.17
C LEU A 340 -12.89 -17.84 -1.02
N ARG A 341 -11.63 -17.51 -1.30
CA ARG A 341 -10.81 -18.12 -2.36
C ARG A 341 -10.70 -19.63 -2.17
N ASP A 342 -10.33 -20.08 -0.98
CA ASP A 342 -10.08 -21.51 -0.75
C ASP A 342 -11.37 -22.32 -0.81
N ILE A 343 -12.49 -21.73 -0.37
CA ILE A 343 -13.82 -22.33 -0.51
C ILE A 343 -14.21 -22.48 -1.98
N LEU A 344 -13.98 -21.45 -2.80
CA LEU A 344 -14.23 -21.51 -4.24
C LEU A 344 -13.37 -22.57 -4.92
N ARG A 345 -12.06 -22.59 -4.66
CA ARG A 345 -11.12 -23.48 -5.36
C ARG A 345 -11.31 -24.96 -5.03
N ARG A 346 -12.02 -25.33 -3.96
CA ARG A 346 -12.33 -26.74 -3.69
C ARG A 346 -13.16 -27.41 -4.79
N SER A 347 -13.91 -26.65 -5.60
CA SER A 347 -14.59 -27.21 -6.78
C SER A 347 -13.65 -27.44 -7.98
N ASN A 348 -12.38 -27.09 -7.84
CA ASN A 348 -11.34 -27.19 -8.85
C ASN A 348 -10.06 -27.77 -8.22
N ASP A 349 -10.21 -28.77 -7.33
CA ASP A 349 -9.11 -29.48 -6.66
C ASP A 349 -8.10 -28.58 -5.90
N GLY A 350 -8.54 -27.40 -5.46
CA GLY A 350 -7.70 -26.41 -4.78
C GLY A 350 -6.85 -25.55 -5.73
N GLU A 351 -7.00 -25.73 -7.05
CA GLU A 351 -6.28 -24.98 -8.08
C GLU A 351 -7.03 -23.69 -8.49
N PRO A 352 -6.30 -22.63 -8.90
CA PRO A 352 -6.91 -21.42 -9.41
C PRO A 352 -7.87 -21.69 -10.58
N ILE A 353 -9.03 -21.03 -10.57
CA ILE A 353 -10.02 -21.15 -11.65
C ILE A 353 -9.62 -20.19 -12.78
N ASP A 354 -9.14 -20.73 -13.90
CA ASP A 354 -8.87 -19.98 -15.12
C ASP A 354 -10.10 -19.89 -16.04
N GLU A 355 -9.96 -19.26 -17.21
CA GLU A 355 -11.09 -19.09 -18.14
C GLU A 355 -11.60 -20.42 -18.71
N GLU A 356 -10.74 -21.44 -18.86
CA GLU A 356 -11.15 -22.76 -19.36
C GLU A 356 -11.97 -23.51 -18.30
N ALA A 357 -11.46 -23.57 -17.07
CA ALA A 357 -12.18 -24.16 -15.94
C ALA A 357 -13.52 -23.42 -15.68
N TYR A 358 -13.52 -22.10 -15.80
CA TYR A 358 -14.72 -21.28 -15.63
C TYR A 358 -15.78 -21.55 -16.70
N GLU A 359 -15.38 -21.66 -17.98
CA GLU A 359 -16.32 -21.96 -19.05
C GLU A 359 -16.86 -23.39 -18.93
N ALA A 360 -16.02 -24.35 -18.51
CA ALA A 360 -16.46 -25.72 -18.22
C ALA A 360 -17.51 -25.75 -17.09
N MET A 361 -17.30 -25.00 -16.01
CA MET A 361 -18.28 -24.84 -14.92
C MET A 361 -19.59 -24.23 -15.43
N ARG A 362 -19.50 -23.20 -16.29
CA ARG A 362 -20.67 -22.53 -16.88
C ARG A 362 -21.50 -23.43 -17.79
N GLN A 363 -20.87 -24.41 -18.43
CA GLN A 363 -21.55 -25.39 -19.30
C GLN A 363 -22.19 -26.53 -18.50
N ALA A 364 -21.57 -26.94 -17.39
CA ALA A 364 -22.07 -27.99 -16.52
C ALA A 364 -23.30 -27.56 -15.69
N GLU A 365 -23.32 -26.32 -15.19
CA GLU A 365 -24.48 -25.77 -14.48
C GLU A 365 -25.51 -25.22 -15.49
N THR A 366 -26.51 -26.02 -15.83
CA THR A 366 -27.55 -25.69 -16.82
C THR A 366 -28.44 -24.49 -16.42
N LEU A 367 -28.22 -23.89 -15.24
CA LEU A 367 -28.98 -22.76 -14.72
C LEU A 367 -28.06 -21.77 -13.96
N ALA A 368 -27.76 -20.64 -14.61
CA ALA A 368 -27.17 -19.41 -14.05
C ALA A 368 -25.69 -19.48 -13.56
N MET A 369 -25.00 -18.33 -13.64
CA MET A 369 -23.67 -18.08 -13.07
C MET A 369 -23.70 -18.12 -11.53
N THR A 370 -23.99 -19.28 -10.97
CA THR A 370 -23.91 -19.58 -9.55
C THR A 370 -22.48 -19.90 -9.18
N ALA A 371 -22.07 -19.47 -7.99
CA ALA A 371 -20.72 -19.76 -7.52
C ALA A 371 -20.67 -21.21 -7.05
N PRO A 372 -19.61 -21.97 -7.34
CA PRO A 372 -19.46 -23.29 -6.75
C PRO A 372 -19.43 -23.16 -5.22
N ASN A 373 -19.98 -24.14 -4.51
CA ASN A 373 -20.08 -24.13 -3.05
C ASN A 373 -20.87 -22.91 -2.49
N GLU A 374 -21.85 -22.38 -3.25
CA GLU A 374 -22.60 -21.17 -2.90
C GLU A 374 -23.19 -21.21 -1.48
N ALA A 375 -23.84 -22.30 -1.08
CA ALA A 375 -24.45 -22.42 0.25
C ALA A 375 -23.42 -22.24 1.38
N GLU A 376 -22.23 -22.81 1.22
CA GLU A 376 -21.14 -22.68 2.19
C GLU A 376 -20.55 -21.27 2.19
N LEU A 377 -20.31 -20.69 1.00
CA LEU A 377 -19.87 -19.31 0.85
C LEU A 377 -20.83 -18.35 1.56
N LEU A 378 -22.14 -18.50 1.33
CA LEU A 378 -23.17 -17.68 1.96
C LEU A 378 -23.21 -17.87 3.48
N GLY A 379 -23.08 -19.11 3.98
CA GLY A 379 -23.02 -19.39 5.41
C GLY A 379 -21.82 -18.71 6.10
N VAL A 380 -20.65 -18.78 5.46
CA VAL A 380 -19.42 -18.14 5.94
C VAL A 380 -19.53 -16.61 5.89
N ILE A 381 -20.01 -16.06 4.76
CA ILE A 381 -20.23 -14.61 4.60
C ILE A 381 -21.22 -14.11 5.67
N GLY A 382 -22.34 -14.80 5.85
CA GLY A 382 -23.36 -14.46 6.84
C GLY A 382 -22.82 -14.45 8.26
N THR A 383 -22.02 -15.46 8.62
CA THR A 383 -21.37 -15.52 9.94
C THR A 383 -20.41 -14.35 10.15
N ALA A 384 -19.57 -14.06 9.15
CA ALA A 384 -18.64 -12.93 9.22
C ALA A 384 -19.38 -11.58 9.33
N VAL A 385 -20.43 -11.38 8.54
CA VAL A 385 -21.25 -10.16 8.54
C VAL A 385 -21.96 -9.98 9.88
N LYS A 386 -22.59 -11.03 10.43
CA LYS A 386 -23.24 -11.01 11.75
C LYS A 386 -22.24 -10.73 12.89
N GLY A 387 -20.98 -11.12 12.72
CA GLY A 387 -19.88 -10.81 13.64
C GLY A 387 -19.37 -9.35 13.60
N LYS A 388 -19.82 -8.53 12.64
CA LYS A 388 -19.39 -7.14 12.49
C LYS A 388 -19.82 -6.29 13.68
N LYS A 389 -18.85 -5.65 14.35
CA LYS A 389 -19.09 -4.80 15.52
C LYS A 389 -19.80 -3.49 15.15
N ALA A 390 -20.45 -2.85 16.14
CA ALA A 390 -21.13 -1.56 15.98
C ALA A 390 -20.18 -0.45 15.53
N LYS A 391 -18.99 -0.40 16.14
CA LYS A 391 -17.89 0.53 15.85
C LYS A 391 -16.58 -0.27 15.77
N HIS A 392 -15.56 0.26 15.12
CA HIS A 392 -14.23 -0.36 15.17
C HIS A 392 -13.71 -0.30 16.61
N ALA A 393 -13.06 -1.37 17.07
CA ALA A 393 -12.53 -1.46 18.43
C ALA A 393 -11.38 -0.46 18.63
N GLY A 394 -11.32 0.14 19.83
CA GLY A 394 -10.15 0.86 20.34
C GLY A 394 -9.62 1.99 19.44
N LEU A 395 -10.39 3.08 19.23
CA LEU A 395 -9.94 4.24 18.45
C LEU A 395 -8.61 4.83 18.96
N GLY A 396 -8.32 4.68 20.27
CA GLY A 396 -7.04 5.01 20.90
C GLY A 396 -5.98 3.90 20.93
N GLU A 397 -6.32 2.68 20.49
CA GLU A 397 -5.42 1.51 20.37
C GLU A 397 -5.10 1.16 18.92
N LEU A 398 -5.69 1.87 17.94
CA LEU A 398 -5.48 1.66 16.50
C LEU A 398 -4.00 1.77 16.09
N GLU A 399 -3.21 2.55 16.83
CA GLU A 399 -1.76 2.69 16.63
C GLU A 399 -0.99 1.39 16.89
N HIS A 400 -1.52 0.52 17.75
CA HIS A 400 -0.85 -0.71 18.19
C HIS A 400 -1.53 -1.98 17.69
N MET A 401 -2.69 -1.84 17.04
CA MET A 401 -3.38 -2.96 16.42
C MET A 401 -2.65 -3.44 15.18
N LYS A 402 -2.17 -4.69 15.21
CA LYS A 402 -1.70 -5.41 14.03
C LYS A 402 -2.88 -5.64 13.08
N ASN A 403 -3.03 -4.75 12.10
CA ASN A 403 -4.05 -4.86 11.08
C ASN A 403 -3.40 -5.18 9.73
N ARG A 404 -3.77 -6.32 9.14
CA ARG A 404 -3.28 -6.70 7.81
C ARG A 404 -3.77 -5.67 6.77
N PRO A 405 -2.86 -4.99 6.03
CA PRO A 405 -3.25 -4.11 4.95
C PRO A 405 -4.06 -4.85 3.88
N MET A 406 -4.80 -4.12 3.05
CA MET A 406 -5.58 -4.70 1.94
C MET A 406 -4.72 -5.41 0.87
N ILE A 407 -3.42 -5.19 0.95
CA ILE A 407 -2.34 -5.79 0.18
C ILE A 407 -1.42 -6.42 1.22
N LEU A 408 -0.91 -7.64 1.00
CA LEU A 408 0.09 -8.20 1.90
C LEU A 408 1.33 -7.30 1.92
N ILE A 409 1.63 -6.77 3.10
CA ILE A 409 2.90 -6.13 3.41
C ILE A 409 3.48 -6.97 4.54
N GLY A 410 4.18 -8.06 4.21
CA GLY A 410 4.68 -9.01 5.21
C GLY A 410 5.74 -10.00 4.70
N HIS A 411 6.76 -10.24 5.53
CA HIS A 411 7.93 -11.09 5.29
C HIS A 411 7.61 -12.59 5.36
N GLY A 412 8.16 -13.37 4.42
CA GLY A 412 7.95 -14.80 4.28
C GLY A 412 8.68 -15.68 5.32
N THR A 413 8.01 -16.78 5.66
CA THR A 413 8.44 -17.91 6.49
C THR A 413 9.53 -18.77 5.83
N THR A 414 10.39 -19.33 6.68
CA THR A 414 11.60 -20.13 6.39
C THR A 414 11.30 -21.57 5.93
N ALA A 415 12.13 -22.12 5.05
CA ALA A 415 12.15 -23.54 4.68
C ALA A 415 13.55 -24.18 4.84
N ALA A 416 13.53 -25.29 5.58
CA ALA A 416 14.47 -26.39 5.88
C ALA A 416 15.91 -26.45 5.30
N ALA A 417 16.80 -26.88 6.20
CA ALA A 417 18.24 -27.16 6.06
C ALA A 417 18.57 -28.58 5.56
N ARG A 418 19.81 -28.79 5.06
CA ARG A 418 20.64 -30.03 5.12
C ARG A 418 22.05 -29.82 4.49
N PRO A 419 23.06 -30.71 4.71
CA PRO A 419 24.08 -30.60 5.75
C PRO A 419 25.55 -30.50 5.25
N THR A 420 26.48 -30.23 6.17
CA THR A 420 27.96 -30.10 6.04
C THR A 420 28.69 -31.46 5.87
N PRO A 421 30.00 -31.46 5.49
CA PRO A 421 31.08 -31.88 6.42
C PRO A 421 32.46 -31.17 6.16
N PRO A 422 33.64 -31.58 6.69
CA PRO A 422 34.22 -31.04 7.94
C PRO A 422 35.69 -30.51 7.90
N VAL A 423 35.95 -29.52 8.78
CA VAL A 423 37.11 -29.25 9.69
C VAL A 423 38.55 -29.71 9.35
N TRP A 424 39.56 -28.79 9.37
CA TRP A 424 40.90 -29.02 9.97
C TRP A 424 41.67 -27.74 10.45
N TRP A 425 41.83 -27.65 11.78
CA TRP A 425 42.92 -27.24 12.71
C TRP A 425 44.21 -26.43 12.32
N TRP A 426 44.36 -25.25 12.98
CA TRP A 426 45.51 -24.52 13.63
C TRP A 426 46.89 -24.26 12.96
N ARG A 427 47.41 -23.01 13.09
CA ARG A 427 48.48 -22.60 14.05
C ARG A 427 48.98 -21.15 13.88
N GLN A 428 49.26 -20.51 15.02
CA GLN A 428 49.97 -19.22 15.21
C GLN A 428 51.49 -19.34 14.98
N ARG A 429 52.17 -18.22 14.66
CA ARG A 429 53.38 -17.76 15.39
C ARG A 429 53.93 -16.36 14.97
N HIS A 430 54.08 -15.52 16.00
CA HIS A 430 55.10 -14.51 16.38
C HIS A 430 55.76 -13.50 15.40
N VAL A 431 55.48 -12.21 15.70
CA VAL A 431 56.35 -11.08 16.15
C VAL A 431 57.69 -10.79 15.44
N GLY A 432 57.82 -9.52 14.99
CA GLY A 432 59.09 -8.81 14.80
C GLY A 432 58.91 -7.28 14.77
N THR A 433 59.32 -6.61 15.84
CA THR A 433 59.35 -5.14 16.05
C THR A 433 60.43 -4.42 15.23
N LEU A 434 60.13 -3.22 14.70
CA LEU A 434 61.10 -2.12 14.50
C LEU A 434 60.42 -0.75 14.25
N GLY A 435 60.66 0.20 15.18
CA GLY A 435 60.80 1.65 14.96
C GLY A 435 59.61 2.51 14.48
N LEU A 436 58.97 3.24 15.40
CA LEU A 436 58.05 4.36 15.08
C LEU A 436 58.74 5.72 15.29
N PRO A 437 58.61 6.70 14.36
CA PRO A 437 58.91 8.10 14.64
C PRO A 437 57.78 8.76 15.46
N THR A 438 58.17 9.72 16.31
CA THR A 438 57.34 10.43 17.29
C THR A 438 56.18 11.24 16.69
N ALA A 439 55.10 11.37 17.48
CA ALA A 439 53.80 11.96 17.12
C ALA A 439 53.82 13.39 16.55
N GLN A 440 54.89 14.16 16.80
CA GLN A 440 55.03 15.52 16.26
C GLN A 440 55.23 15.56 14.74
N SER A 441 55.84 14.54 14.12
CA SER A 441 56.01 14.53 12.65
C SER A 441 54.70 14.23 11.91
N ARG A 442 53.76 13.52 12.54
CA ARG A 442 52.44 13.20 11.95
C ARG A 442 51.48 14.39 11.96
N LEU A 443 51.54 15.23 13.01
CA LEU A 443 50.68 16.42 13.12
C LEU A 443 51.00 17.48 12.06
N LEU A 444 52.28 17.71 11.76
CA LEU A 444 52.69 18.64 10.71
C LEU A 444 52.38 18.14 9.28
N SER A 445 52.34 16.82 9.07
CA SER A 445 51.95 16.23 7.77
C SER A 445 50.43 16.24 7.53
N ALA A 446 49.62 16.22 8.59
CA ALA A 446 48.15 16.22 8.49
C ALA A 446 47.56 17.60 8.14
N TYR A 447 48.19 18.69 8.59
CA TYR A 447 47.73 20.06 8.32
C TYR A 447 48.05 20.56 6.90
N GLY A 448 48.87 19.84 6.13
CA GLY A 448 49.24 20.17 4.76
C GLY A 448 48.54 19.34 3.66
N LYS A 449 47.62 18.43 4.00
CA LYS A 449 46.91 17.59 3.02
C LYS A 449 45.45 18.01 2.91
N GLU A 450 45.01 18.29 1.68
CA GLU A 450 43.59 18.52 1.36
C GLU A 450 42.73 17.36 1.86
N LEU A 451 41.66 17.67 2.61
CA LEU A 451 40.70 16.69 3.11
C LEU A 451 39.97 16.04 1.93
N THR A 452 40.15 14.74 1.73
CA THR A 452 39.65 14.02 0.55
C THR A 452 38.12 13.96 0.46
N HIS A 453 37.42 14.07 1.58
CA HIS A 453 35.95 13.98 1.68
C HIS A 453 35.26 15.34 1.81
N VAL A 454 35.97 16.44 1.56
CA VAL A 454 35.43 17.80 1.71
C VAL A 454 35.65 18.56 0.41
N SER A 455 34.59 19.19 -0.11
CA SER A 455 34.70 20.09 -1.26
C SER A 455 35.47 21.36 -0.89
N LYS A 456 35.91 22.15 -1.89
CA LYS A 456 36.51 23.48 -1.67
C LYS A 456 35.60 24.45 -0.88
N SER A 457 34.30 24.14 -0.78
CA SER A 457 33.28 24.90 -0.03
C SER A 457 32.99 24.39 1.39
N GLY A 458 33.67 23.32 1.84
CA GLY A 458 33.43 22.72 3.16
C GLY A 458 32.33 21.65 3.21
N ALA A 459 31.55 21.47 2.13
CA ALA A 459 30.51 20.43 2.06
C ALA A 459 31.10 19.02 1.88
N ALA A 460 30.49 18.03 2.54
CA ALA A 460 30.89 16.63 2.46
C ALA A 460 30.71 16.07 1.04
N ARG A 461 31.73 15.38 0.52
CA ARG A 461 31.77 14.84 -0.84
C ARG A 461 32.27 13.40 -0.84
N MET A 462 31.65 12.57 -1.66
CA MET A 462 32.11 11.20 -1.92
C MET A 462 33.41 11.20 -2.74
N VAL A 463 34.38 10.39 -2.32
CA VAL A 463 35.65 10.22 -3.03
C VAL A 463 35.44 9.26 -4.20
N SER A 464 35.76 9.70 -5.42
CA SER A 464 35.70 8.82 -6.60
C SER A 464 36.68 7.65 -6.48
N ILE A 465 36.21 6.46 -6.85
CA ILE A 465 37.03 5.25 -6.95
C ILE A 465 37.23 4.81 -8.40
N ALA A 466 36.80 5.60 -9.39
CA ALA A 466 36.79 5.23 -10.81
C ALA A 466 38.15 4.73 -11.32
N ASP A 467 39.23 5.44 -10.98
CA ASP A 467 40.60 5.21 -11.47
C ASP A 467 41.40 4.18 -10.64
N LYS A 468 40.76 3.55 -9.63
CA LYS A 468 41.41 2.52 -8.81
C LYS A 468 41.32 1.15 -9.51
N LYS A 469 42.42 0.40 -9.47
CA LYS A 469 42.47 -0.99 -9.96
C LYS A 469 41.73 -1.92 -8.99
N GLU A 470 40.93 -2.83 -9.54
CA GLU A 470 40.27 -3.89 -8.78
C GLU A 470 41.30 -4.90 -8.28
N THR A 471 41.13 -5.34 -7.05
CA THR A 471 42.02 -6.33 -6.42
C THR A 471 41.24 -6.99 -5.27
N LYS A 472 41.66 -8.18 -4.85
CA LYS A 472 41.10 -8.84 -3.66
C LYS A 472 41.31 -7.98 -2.42
N ARG A 473 40.29 -7.91 -1.57
CA ARG A 473 40.27 -7.14 -0.32
C ARG A 473 39.68 -8.00 0.76
N VAL A 474 40.31 -7.99 1.93
CA VAL A 474 39.77 -8.60 3.14
C VAL A 474 39.95 -7.62 4.28
N ALA A 475 38.96 -7.52 5.16
CA ALA A 475 39.11 -6.80 6.42
C ALA A 475 38.46 -7.60 7.54
N THR A 476 39.09 -7.61 8.72
CA THR A 476 38.52 -8.17 9.94
C THR A 476 38.40 -7.08 10.98
N ALA A 477 37.23 -6.94 11.58
CA ALA A 477 37.00 -6.10 12.75
C ALA A 477 36.71 -6.97 13.98
N ALA A 478 37.10 -6.49 15.15
CA ALA A 478 36.86 -7.16 16.41
C ALA A 478 36.28 -6.19 17.45
N CYS A 479 35.44 -6.70 18.34
CA CYS A 479 34.97 -6.02 19.55
C CYS A 479 34.59 -7.05 20.61
N SER A 480 34.28 -6.61 21.82
CA SER A 480 33.75 -7.47 22.86
C SER A 480 32.51 -6.88 23.54
N VAL A 481 31.65 -7.73 24.07
CA VAL A 481 30.57 -7.35 24.99
C VAL A 481 30.92 -7.90 26.35
N ARG A 482 31.24 -7.02 27.30
CA ARG A 482 31.61 -7.38 28.68
C ARG A 482 30.39 -7.28 29.58
N PHE A 483 30.05 -8.38 30.24
CA PHE A 483 28.98 -8.44 31.23
C PHE A 483 29.47 -7.92 32.58
N SER A 484 28.55 -7.43 33.39
CA SER A 484 28.80 -6.96 34.75
C SER A 484 28.85 -8.10 35.76
N ASP A 485 28.26 -9.26 35.44
CA ASP A 485 28.28 -10.49 36.24
C ASP A 485 28.08 -11.72 35.32
N PRO A 486 28.40 -12.95 35.79
CA PRO A 486 28.44 -14.14 34.92
C PRO A 486 27.06 -14.71 34.59
N THR A 487 25.97 -14.16 35.12
CA THR A 487 24.61 -14.71 34.93
C THR A 487 24.20 -14.71 33.46
N ALA A 488 24.47 -13.61 32.73
CA ALA A 488 24.15 -13.53 31.30
C ALA A 488 24.94 -14.58 30.50
N GLY A 489 26.23 -14.75 30.77
CA GLY A 489 27.06 -15.77 30.13
C GLY A 489 26.55 -17.19 30.35
N ARG A 490 26.21 -17.54 31.60
CA ARG A 490 25.65 -18.86 31.95
C ARG A 490 24.32 -19.14 31.23
N LEU A 491 23.45 -18.14 31.14
CA LEU A 491 22.17 -18.30 30.43
C LEU A 491 22.36 -18.45 28.93
N ILE A 492 23.38 -17.81 28.34
CA ILE A 492 23.73 -17.98 26.93
C ILE A 492 24.29 -19.38 26.68
N GLU A 493 25.19 -19.87 27.54
CA GLU A 493 25.77 -21.20 27.46
C GLU A 493 24.72 -22.31 27.60
N ALA A 494 23.76 -22.12 28.52
CA ALA A 494 22.62 -23.02 28.70
C ALA A 494 21.50 -22.83 27.65
N ASN A 495 21.63 -21.88 26.72
CA ASN A 495 20.60 -21.47 25.77
C ASN A 495 19.23 -21.19 26.43
N ALA A 496 19.25 -20.60 27.62
CA ALA A 496 18.09 -20.33 28.48
C ALA A 496 17.66 -18.86 28.46
N MET A 497 18.19 -18.07 27.54
CA MET A 497 17.80 -16.67 27.37
C MET A 497 16.37 -16.56 26.85
N ALA A 498 15.55 -15.69 27.46
CA ALA A 498 14.12 -15.55 27.13
C ALA A 498 13.85 -15.17 25.67
N LYS A 499 14.80 -14.50 25.01
CA LYS A 499 14.72 -14.09 23.61
C LYS A 499 15.27 -15.15 22.62
N GLY A 500 15.75 -16.29 23.12
CA GLY A 500 16.33 -17.37 22.32
C GLY A 500 17.85 -17.30 22.18
N ASP A 501 18.39 -18.00 21.19
CA ASP A 501 19.83 -18.17 20.95
C ASP A 501 20.52 -16.85 20.59
N VAL A 502 21.24 -16.28 21.56
CA VAL A 502 21.92 -14.99 21.45
C VAL A 502 23.03 -15.02 20.40
N LEU A 503 23.84 -16.07 20.35
CA LEU A 503 25.01 -16.13 19.48
C LEU A 503 24.59 -16.29 18.01
N SER A 504 23.59 -17.12 17.74
CA SER A 504 23.09 -17.32 16.38
C SER A 504 22.38 -16.07 15.85
N VAL A 505 21.55 -15.43 16.67
CA VAL A 505 20.84 -14.20 16.27
C VAL A 505 21.83 -13.05 16.02
N ALA A 506 22.82 -12.86 16.90
CA ALA A 506 23.84 -11.84 16.73
C ALA A 506 24.76 -12.09 15.52
N ARG A 507 25.07 -13.37 15.21
CA ARG A 507 25.81 -13.77 14.00
C ARG A 507 25.06 -13.35 12.73
N ILE A 508 23.77 -13.70 12.64
CA ILE A 508 22.93 -13.36 11.48
C ILE A 508 22.82 -11.84 11.34
N ALA A 509 22.59 -11.12 12.45
CA ALA A 509 22.50 -9.67 12.46
C ALA A 509 23.78 -9.01 11.93
N GLY A 510 24.96 -9.47 12.37
CA GLY A 510 26.24 -8.98 11.85
C GLY A 510 26.41 -9.23 10.35
N ILE A 511 26.07 -10.44 9.86
CA ILE A 511 26.15 -10.78 8.43
C ILE A 511 25.23 -9.88 7.59
N MET A 512 24.00 -9.64 8.06
CA MET A 512 23.06 -8.77 7.38
C MET A 512 23.54 -7.31 7.37
N ALA A 513 24.15 -6.86 8.47
CA ALA A 513 24.63 -5.49 8.60
C ALA A 513 25.77 -5.16 7.64
N ALA A 514 26.74 -6.06 7.45
CA ALA A 514 27.80 -5.88 6.44
C ALA A 514 27.22 -5.62 5.03
N LYS A 515 26.16 -6.35 4.65
CA LYS A 515 25.52 -6.20 3.34
C LYS A 515 24.76 -4.88 3.17
N GLN A 516 24.57 -4.13 4.25
CA GLN A 516 23.80 -2.88 4.29
C GLN A 516 24.67 -1.67 4.67
N THR A 517 26.00 -1.82 4.78
CA THR A 517 26.89 -0.76 5.28
C THR A 517 26.75 0.56 4.53
N ALA A 518 26.69 0.55 3.20
CA ALA A 518 26.53 1.79 2.40
C ALA A 518 25.17 2.49 2.62
N ASN A 519 24.17 1.77 3.15
CA ASN A 519 22.86 2.33 3.52
C ASN A 519 22.87 2.93 4.93
N LEU A 520 23.79 2.45 5.79
CA LEU A 520 23.89 2.85 7.19
C LEU A 520 24.90 3.99 7.41
N ILE A 521 26.01 3.97 6.66
CA ILE A 521 27.11 4.91 6.80
C ILE A 521 27.20 5.78 5.54
N PRO A 522 26.88 7.08 5.62
CA PRO A 522 26.98 7.99 4.48
C PRO A 522 28.36 7.98 3.84
N LEU A 523 28.41 8.14 2.52
CA LEU A 523 29.63 8.22 1.71
C LEU A 523 30.46 6.92 1.60
N CYS A 524 30.02 5.83 2.23
CA CYS A 524 30.48 4.48 1.87
C CYS A 524 29.97 4.12 0.47
N HIS A 525 30.79 3.40 -0.29
CA HIS A 525 30.38 2.88 -1.59
C HIS A 525 29.59 1.58 -1.41
N PRO A 526 28.59 1.30 -2.24
CA PRO A 526 28.02 -0.05 -2.29
C PRO A 526 29.09 -1.02 -2.83
N ILE A 527 29.52 -1.95 -2.00
CA ILE A 527 30.53 -2.96 -2.35
C ILE A 527 29.85 -4.31 -2.58
N ALA A 528 30.19 -4.97 -3.69
CA ALA A 528 29.81 -6.36 -3.94
C ALA A 528 30.67 -7.30 -3.09
N ILE A 529 30.21 -7.57 -1.86
CA ILE A 529 30.90 -8.44 -0.92
C ILE A 529 30.85 -9.90 -1.41
N SER A 530 32.00 -10.57 -1.45
CA SER A 530 32.11 -11.98 -1.82
C SER A 530 31.97 -12.92 -0.62
N HIS A 531 32.35 -12.47 0.58
CA HIS A 531 32.29 -13.26 1.80
C HIS A 531 32.04 -12.39 3.05
N VAL A 532 31.22 -12.89 3.97
CA VAL A 532 31.06 -12.34 5.33
C VAL A 532 31.03 -13.50 6.31
N GLU A 533 31.90 -13.45 7.30
CA GLU A 533 31.93 -14.36 8.44
C GLU A 533 31.88 -13.53 9.72
N VAL A 534 31.02 -13.93 10.66
CA VAL A 534 30.90 -13.30 11.98
C VAL A 534 31.00 -14.39 13.02
N ASP A 535 32.06 -14.39 13.80
CA ASP A 535 32.28 -15.31 14.88
C ASP A 535 32.06 -14.63 16.22
N LEU A 536 31.29 -15.32 17.07
CA LEU A 536 31.05 -14.93 18.44
C LEU A 536 31.46 -16.08 19.34
N LYS A 537 32.23 -15.79 20.38
CA LYS A 537 32.67 -16.77 21.38
C LYS A 537 32.49 -16.20 22.77
N LEU A 538 31.90 -17.01 23.65
CA LEU A 538 31.89 -16.72 25.08
C LEU A 538 33.32 -16.89 25.61
N ALA A 539 33.82 -15.89 26.32
CA ALA A 539 35.17 -15.80 26.86
C ALA A 539 35.13 -15.41 28.34
N GLU A 540 36.29 -15.49 28.99
CA GLU A 540 36.47 -15.08 30.40
C GLU A 540 35.42 -15.72 31.35
N GLU A 541 35.25 -17.04 31.26
CA GLU A 541 34.31 -17.79 32.12
C GLU A 541 32.86 -17.27 32.07
N GLY A 542 32.43 -16.75 30.91
CA GLY A 542 31.08 -16.22 30.73
C GLY A 542 30.95 -14.72 31.01
N MET A 543 32.05 -14.03 31.33
CA MET A 543 32.04 -12.59 31.59
C MET A 543 32.12 -11.73 30.32
N ALA A 544 32.45 -12.31 29.17
CA ALA A 544 32.51 -11.56 27.92
C ALA A 544 32.09 -12.39 26.70
N ILE A 545 31.63 -11.71 25.65
CA ILE A 545 31.53 -12.27 24.30
C ILE A 545 32.53 -11.56 23.41
N GLU A 546 33.47 -12.31 22.85
CA GLU A 546 34.36 -11.83 21.80
C GLU A 546 33.68 -11.96 20.43
N ILE A 547 33.74 -10.90 19.64
CA ILE A 547 33.11 -10.82 18.32
C ILE A 547 34.19 -10.48 17.30
N ARG A 548 34.29 -11.30 16.24
CA ARG A 548 35.16 -11.05 15.09
C ARG A 548 34.35 -11.14 13.80
N ALA A 549 34.39 -10.10 12.98
CA ALA A 549 33.72 -10.04 11.69
C ALA A 549 34.74 -9.90 10.56
N THR A 550 34.81 -10.88 9.67
CA THR A 550 35.69 -10.89 8.49
C THR A 550 34.84 -10.69 7.23
N VAL A 551 35.21 -9.69 6.42
CA VAL A 551 34.52 -9.36 5.17
C VAL A 551 35.53 -9.39 4.02
N GLY A 552 35.14 -9.97 2.89
CA GLY A 552 35.96 -10.04 1.68
C GLY A 552 35.22 -9.53 0.43
N CYS A 553 35.96 -8.95 -0.51
CA CYS A 553 35.44 -8.62 -1.84
C CYS A 553 36.53 -8.62 -2.91
N ASP A 554 36.11 -8.63 -4.18
CA ASP A 554 36.93 -8.23 -5.32
C ASP A 554 36.48 -6.82 -5.74
N GLY A 555 37.31 -5.80 -5.53
CA GLY A 555 36.84 -4.43 -5.73
C GLY A 555 37.89 -3.32 -5.69
N LYS A 556 37.43 -2.10 -5.99
CA LYS A 556 38.25 -0.89 -6.10
C LYS A 556 38.51 -0.18 -4.75
N THR A 557 37.73 -0.52 -3.72
CA THR A 557 37.84 0.04 -2.36
C THR A 557 37.87 -1.07 -1.32
N GLY A 558 38.37 -0.78 -0.12
CA GLY A 558 38.42 -1.75 0.97
C GLY A 558 37.06 -1.95 1.65
N VAL A 559 36.98 -3.00 2.47
CA VAL A 559 35.76 -3.50 3.16
C VAL A 559 35.83 -3.32 4.69
N GLU A 560 36.64 -2.39 5.17
CA GLU A 560 36.83 -2.13 6.60
C GLU A 560 35.53 -1.67 7.28
N MET A 561 34.74 -0.86 6.58
CA MET A 561 33.49 -0.34 7.10
C MET A 561 32.44 -1.44 7.22
N GLU A 562 32.42 -2.38 6.27
CA GLU A 562 31.55 -3.55 6.27
C GLU A 562 31.87 -4.46 7.45
N ALA A 563 33.17 -4.70 7.72
CA ALA A 563 33.63 -5.46 8.87
C ALA A 563 33.27 -4.78 10.20
N LEU A 564 33.51 -3.47 10.33
CA LEU A 564 33.16 -2.70 11.53
C LEU A 564 31.65 -2.66 11.79
N THR A 565 30.86 -2.49 10.73
CA THR A 565 29.39 -2.48 10.81
C THR A 565 28.86 -3.83 11.27
N ALA A 566 29.42 -4.94 10.76
CA ALA A 566 29.07 -6.29 11.17
C ALA A 566 29.39 -6.54 12.65
N ALA A 567 30.62 -6.25 13.09
CA ALA A 567 31.04 -6.43 14.48
C ALA A 567 30.18 -5.57 15.44
N SER A 568 29.96 -4.31 15.09
CA SER A 568 29.13 -3.39 15.89
C SER A 568 27.68 -3.86 16.02
N THR A 569 27.07 -4.29 14.91
CA THR A 569 25.67 -4.74 14.92
C THR A 569 25.50 -6.06 15.66
N ALA A 570 26.45 -6.98 15.52
CA ALA A 570 26.47 -8.19 16.33
C ALA A 570 26.55 -7.87 17.83
N ALA A 571 27.41 -6.92 18.24
CA ALA A 571 27.50 -6.48 19.63
C ALA A 571 26.22 -5.81 20.15
N LEU A 572 25.61 -4.93 19.35
CA LEU A 572 24.31 -4.32 19.68
C LEU A 572 23.19 -5.36 19.81
N THR A 573 23.26 -6.42 19.01
CA THR A 573 22.28 -7.52 19.07
C THR A 573 22.46 -8.32 20.35
N VAL A 574 23.71 -8.67 20.73
CA VAL A 574 23.99 -9.25 22.06
C VAL A 574 23.43 -8.34 23.16
N TYR A 575 23.67 -7.03 23.08
CA TYR A 575 23.16 -6.08 24.06
C TYR A 575 21.63 -6.11 24.15
N ASP A 576 20.91 -6.05 23.02
CA ASP A 576 19.45 -6.10 23.04
C ASP A 576 18.92 -7.42 23.62
N MET A 577 19.59 -8.52 23.30
CA MET A 577 19.22 -9.85 23.77
C MET A 577 19.44 -10.01 25.28
N CYS A 578 20.47 -9.37 25.84
CA CYS A 578 20.88 -9.56 27.24
C CYS A 578 20.43 -8.45 28.20
N LYS A 579 19.92 -7.29 27.73
CA LYS A 579 19.64 -6.12 28.59
C LYS A 579 18.59 -6.34 29.69
N ALA A 580 17.78 -7.39 29.57
CA ALA A 580 16.83 -7.78 30.61
C ALA A 580 17.51 -8.45 31.81
N VAL A 581 18.63 -9.13 31.56
CA VAL A 581 19.41 -9.88 32.57
C VAL A 581 20.54 -9.01 33.12
N ASP A 582 21.26 -8.31 32.24
CA ASP A 582 22.38 -7.44 32.62
C ASP A 582 22.21 -6.05 32.01
N LYS A 583 21.94 -5.05 32.85
CA LYS A 583 21.76 -3.65 32.42
C LYS A 583 23.07 -2.85 32.39
N LYS A 584 24.16 -3.39 32.93
CA LYS A 584 25.45 -2.69 33.11
C LYS A 584 26.53 -3.18 32.16
N MET A 585 26.24 -4.17 31.31
CA MET A 585 27.16 -4.63 30.28
C MET A 585 27.64 -3.50 29.35
N ARG A 586 28.80 -3.69 28.73
CA ARG A 586 29.47 -2.69 27.89
C ARG A 586 29.94 -3.30 26.58
N ILE A 587 29.86 -2.53 25.49
CA ILE A 587 30.53 -2.87 24.23
C ILE A 587 31.89 -2.18 24.25
N GLU A 588 32.96 -2.95 24.07
CA GLU A 588 34.34 -2.49 24.22
C GLU A 588 35.16 -2.77 22.95
N ALA A 589 36.19 -1.93 22.77
CA ALA A 589 37.32 -2.18 21.87
C ALA A 589 37.00 -2.48 20.38
N LEU A 590 35.92 -1.90 19.83
CA LEU A 590 35.59 -2.00 18.40
C LEU A 590 36.69 -1.38 17.53
N ARG A 591 37.39 -2.23 16.76
CA ARG A 591 38.49 -1.81 15.88
C ARG A 591 38.67 -2.77 14.70
N VAL A 592 39.34 -2.30 13.65
CA VAL A 592 39.88 -3.16 12.58
C VAL A 592 41.14 -3.84 13.11
N VAL A 593 41.23 -5.16 12.96
CA VAL A 593 42.37 -5.98 13.40
C VAL A 593 43.15 -6.58 12.24
N LEU A 594 42.53 -6.68 11.06
CA LEU A 594 43.17 -7.12 9.82
C LEU A 594 42.65 -6.27 8.67
N LYS A 595 43.55 -5.87 7.78
CA LYS A 595 43.24 -5.39 6.45
C LYS A 595 44.21 -6.01 5.48
N ASP A 596 43.72 -6.59 4.39
CA ASP A 596 44.53 -7.20 3.35
C ASP A 596 44.10 -6.75 1.95
N GLY A 597 45.08 -6.59 1.07
CA GLY A 597 44.93 -6.11 -0.30
C GLY A 597 45.01 -4.59 -0.48
N GLY A 598 45.12 -4.18 -1.73
CA GLY A 598 45.15 -2.77 -2.16
C GLY A 598 46.56 -2.23 -2.30
N ARG A 599 46.70 -0.91 -2.42
CA ARG A 599 48.03 -0.28 -2.56
C ARG A 599 48.89 -0.42 -1.29
N SER A 600 48.27 -0.67 -0.14
CA SER A 600 48.91 -0.66 1.18
C SER A 600 49.33 -2.06 1.69
N GLY A 601 48.98 -3.14 0.98
CA GLY A 601 49.30 -4.51 1.40
C GLY A 601 48.53 -5.00 2.64
N ARG A 602 49.01 -6.09 3.24
CA ARG A 602 48.48 -6.67 4.48
C ARG A 602 48.93 -5.86 5.69
N LEU A 603 48.00 -5.53 6.55
CA LEU A 603 48.19 -4.80 7.79
C LEU A 603 47.41 -5.52 8.90
N GLU A 604 48.13 -6.06 9.88
CA GLU A 604 47.57 -6.61 11.11
C GLU A 604 47.74 -5.58 12.23
N MET A 605 46.68 -5.37 13.00
CA MET A 605 46.64 -4.43 14.11
C MET A 605 46.34 -5.22 15.38
N ASP A 606 47.21 -5.07 16.39
CA ASP A 606 47.09 -5.77 17.68
C ASP A 606 45.79 -5.40 18.45
#